data_AF-A0A954C165-F1
#
_entry.id   AF-A0A954C165-F1
#
_cell.length_a   1.000
_cell.length_b   1.000
_cell.length_c   1.000
_cell.angle_alpha   90.00
_cell.angle_beta   90.00
_cell.angle_gamma   90.00
#
_symmetry.space_group_name_H-M   'P 1'
#
loop_
_entity.id
_entity.type
_entity.pdbx_description
1 polymer ?
#
loop_
_entity_poly.entity_id
_entity_poly.type
_entity_poly.pdbx_seq_one_letter_code
_entity_poly.pdbx_strand_id
1 'polypeptide(L)'
;MDLGPLPRIITVILCVIGVGMCFWVGRVNFRKVDPDRKIHVGIATLSSMAFFKLLAFASLFAVPAGAMVFANYQTFEGVHAVESCERCHVMRPMATDMRDPESTTLAARHFRNGWIPKDQCYQCHSDYGLAGDIAAKMEGYRHLARYTTSTYEEPIKFKGRFHNDNCLKCHSGTPKFESVQSHQTVRARLEESSLSCLNCHGRAHPTRAARTPGSDDYDRLMGEDE
;
A
#
# COMPACT_ATOMS: atom_id res chain seq x y z
N MET A 1 14.59 4.16 -0.93
CA MET A 1 15.30 4.20 0.37
C MET A 1 14.41 3.51 1.37
N ASP A 2 14.79 2.32 1.82
CA ASP A 2 14.07 1.65 2.89
C ASP A 2 14.43 2.37 4.21
N LEU A 3 13.50 3.18 4.72
CA LEU A 3 13.72 3.98 5.93
C LEU A 3 13.62 3.13 7.20
N GLY A 4 13.40 1.81 7.09
CA GLY A 4 13.31 0.90 8.23
C GLY A 4 12.23 1.34 9.23
N PRO A 5 12.43 1.14 10.55
CA PRO A 5 11.46 1.55 11.57
C PRO A 5 11.43 3.06 11.83
N LEU A 6 12.35 3.83 11.22
CA LEU A 6 12.55 5.25 11.52
C LEU A 6 11.27 6.09 11.37
N PRO A 7 10.46 5.94 10.30
CA PRO A 7 9.24 6.72 10.16
C PRO A 7 8.26 6.41 11.30
N ARG A 8 8.11 5.13 11.68
CA ARG A 8 7.20 4.73 12.76
C ARG A 8 7.63 5.32 14.09
N ILE A 9 8.94 5.30 14.37
CA ILE A 9 9.51 5.90 15.58
C ILE A 9 9.23 7.41 15.62
N ILE A 10 9.43 8.12 14.49
CA ILE A 10 9.15 9.55 14.39
C ILE A 10 7.66 9.84 14.67
N THR A 11 6.75 9.08 14.05
CA THR A 11 5.29 9.25 14.29
C THR A 11 4.94 9.05 15.77
N VAL A 12 5.49 8.00 16.40
CA VAL A 12 5.25 7.73 17.83
C VAL A 12 5.78 8.86 18.71
N ILE A 13 6.99 9.35 18.45
CA ILE A 13 7.58 10.47 19.18
C ILE A 13 6.72 11.73 19.02
N LEU A 14 6.27 12.05 17.81
CA LEU A 14 5.38 13.20 17.56
C LEU A 14 4.05 13.07 18.31
N CYS A 15 3.46 11.88 18.34
CA CYS A 15 2.24 11.62 19.11
C CYS A 15 2.47 11.81 20.61
N VAL A 16 3.55 11.27 21.18
CA VAL A 16 3.87 11.38 22.61
C VAL A 16 4.16 12.84 23.00
N ILE A 17 4.96 13.56 22.20
CA ILE A 17 5.22 14.98 22.40
C ILE A 17 3.92 15.79 22.31
N GLY A 18 3.08 15.51 21.32
CA GLY A 18 1.78 16.15 21.14
C GLY A 18 0.88 15.99 22.36
N VAL A 19 0.74 14.76 22.87
CA VAL A 19 -0.05 14.48 24.09
C VAL A 19 0.54 15.21 25.31
N GLY A 20 1.86 15.17 25.48
CA GLY A 20 2.55 15.88 26.56
C GLY A 20 2.34 17.40 26.49
N MET A 21 2.43 17.98 25.30
CA MET A 21 2.18 19.41 25.07
C MET A 21 0.71 19.78 25.35
N CYS A 22 -0.25 18.99 24.86
CA CYS A 22 -1.67 19.21 25.15
C CYS A 22 -1.96 19.18 26.65
N PHE A 23 -1.39 18.21 27.36
CA PHE A 23 -1.54 18.08 28.80
C PHE A 23 -0.92 19.26 29.55
N TRP A 24 0.26 19.72 29.12
CA TRP A 24 0.91 20.88 29.72
C TRP A 24 0.11 22.16 29.48
N VAL A 25 -0.31 22.43 28.23
CA VAL A 25 -1.17 23.57 27.88
C VAL A 25 -2.48 23.55 28.66
N GLY A 26 -3.11 22.38 28.80
CA GLY A 26 -4.36 22.22 29.56
C GLY A 26 -4.22 22.56 31.04
N ARG A 27 -3.00 22.58 31.59
CA ARG A 27 -2.72 22.98 32.98
C ARG A 27 -2.34 24.44 33.15
N VAL A 28 -2.12 25.19 32.07
CA VAL A 28 -1.79 26.60 32.13
C VAL A 28 -3.05 27.42 32.37
N ASN A 29 -3.09 28.17 33.47
CA ASN A 29 -4.13 29.17 33.71
C ASN A 29 -3.79 30.47 32.98
N PHE A 30 -4.34 30.64 31.78
CA PHE A 30 -4.10 31.80 30.92
C PHE A 30 -4.43 33.16 31.58
N ARG A 31 -5.28 33.19 32.61
CA ARG A 31 -5.59 34.43 33.35
C ARG A 31 -4.46 34.89 34.27
N LYS A 32 -3.53 34.00 34.63
CA LYS A 32 -2.39 34.28 35.53
C LYS A 32 -1.08 34.49 34.78
N VAL A 33 -1.11 34.52 33.45
CA VAL A 33 0.09 34.71 32.62
C VAL A 33 0.40 36.20 32.54
N ASP A 34 1.55 36.59 33.09
CA ASP A 34 2.08 37.97 33.03
C ASP A 34 2.47 38.34 31.58
N PRO A 35 1.75 39.26 30.92
CA PRO A 35 1.95 39.59 29.51
C PRO A 35 3.28 40.30 29.22
N ASP A 36 3.90 40.94 30.23
CA ASP A 36 5.12 41.72 30.04
C ASP A 36 6.39 40.87 30.14
N ARG A 37 6.26 39.65 30.68
CA ARG A 37 7.35 38.67 30.70
C ARG A 37 7.72 38.26 29.28
N LYS A 38 8.97 38.49 28.90
CA LYS A 38 9.54 38.05 27.62
C LYS A 38 10.09 36.63 27.72
N ILE A 39 9.84 35.82 26.69
CA ILE A 39 10.36 34.46 26.52
C ILE A 39 11.25 34.46 25.27
N HIS A 40 12.46 33.92 25.40
CA HIS A 40 13.41 33.77 24.31
C HIS A 40 13.28 32.37 23.72
N VAL A 41 12.93 32.28 22.44
CA VAL A 41 12.82 31.02 21.68
C VAL A 41 13.79 31.10 20.51
N GLY A 42 14.99 30.56 20.71
CA GLY A 42 16.09 30.69 19.75
C GLY A 42 16.45 32.15 19.49
N ILE A 43 16.34 32.58 18.23
CA ILE A 43 16.62 33.96 17.80
C ILE A 43 15.44 34.92 18.01
N ALA A 44 14.26 34.43 18.37
CA ALA A 44 13.05 35.25 18.53
C ALA A 44 12.75 35.52 20.01
N THR A 45 12.31 36.75 20.31
CA THR A 45 11.80 37.12 21.63
C THR A 45 10.30 37.37 21.54
N LEU A 46 9.52 36.62 22.30
CA LEU A 46 8.06 36.69 22.31
C LEU A 46 7.55 37.12 23.68
N SER A 47 6.37 37.73 23.75
CA SER A 47 5.68 37.85 25.04
C SER A 47 5.24 36.46 25.50
N SER A 48 5.18 36.26 26.81
CA SER A 48 4.73 35.01 27.43
C SER A 48 3.36 34.59 26.90
N MET A 49 2.45 35.55 26.71
CA MET A 49 1.11 35.31 26.20
C MET A 49 1.11 34.86 24.74
N ALA A 50 1.95 35.46 23.89
CA ALA A 50 2.10 35.02 22.50
C ALA A 50 2.68 33.60 22.43
N PHE A 51 3.68 33.29 23.27
CA PHE A 51 4.26 31.96 23.36
C PHE A 51 3.22 30.89 23.73
N PHE A 52 2.45 31.10 24.81
CA PHE A 52 1.45 30.12 25.23
C PHE A 52 0.30 29.96 24.21
N LYS A 53 -0.08 31.02 23.49
CA LYS A 53 -1.07 30.92 22.40
C LYS A 53 -0.55 30.10 21.23
N LEU A 54 0.68 30.34 20.79
CA LEU A 54 1.31 29.57 19.70
C LEU A 54 1.49 28.10 20.08
N LEU A 55 1.89 27.85 21.32
CA LEU A 55 2.00 26.51 21.87
C LEU A 55 0.64 25.80 21.94
N ALA A 56 -0.42 26.49 22.37
CA ALA A 56 -1.77 25.94 22.38
C ALA A 56 -2.23 25.60 20.95
N PHE A 57 -1.98 26.48 19.98
CA PHE A 57 -2.25 26.21 18.57
C PHE A 57 -1.46 25.00 18.05
N ALA A 58 -0.15 24.95 18.34
CA ALA A 58 0.70 23.85 17.90
C ALA A 58 0.24 22.51 18.48
N SER A 59 -0.06 22.46 19.78
CA SER A 59 -0.46 21.24 20.48
C SER A 59 -1.85 20.75 20.08
N LEU A 60 -2.85 21.63 19.95
CA LEU A 60 -4.22 21.21 19.62
C LEU A 60 -4.41 20.94 18.12
N PHE A 61 -3.69 21.64 17.25
CA PHE A 61 -3.93 21.58 15.80
C PHE A 61 -2.74 21.09 15.01
N ALA A 62 -1.59 21.78 15.09
CA ALA A 62 -0.48 21.50 14.18
C ALA A 62 0.13 20.10 14.38
N VAL A 63 0.39 19.71 15.63
CA VAL A 63 0.98 18.41 15.95
C VAL A 63 0.01 17.26 15.65
N PRO A 64 -1.28 17.29 16.08
CA PRO A 64 -2.24 16.25 15.71
C PRO A 64 -2.45 16.16 14.20
N ALA A 65 -2.54 17.29 13.48
CA ALA A 65 -2.67 17.29 12.03
C ALA A 65 -1.44 16.66 11.35
N GLY A 66 -0.24 17.03 11.78
CA GLY A 66 1.00 16.42 11.30
C GLY A 66 1.03 14.91 11.57
N ALA A 67 0.73 14.49 12.80
CA ALA A 67 0.68 13.07 13.17
C ALA A 67 -0.33 12.29 12.31
N MET A 68 -1.53 12.85 12.07
CA MET A 68 -2.51 12.24 11.17
C MET A 68 -1.96 12.09 9.76
N VAL A 69 -1.35 13.11 9.17
CA VAL A 69 -0.78 13.03 7.81
C VAL A 69 0.29 11.94 7.73
N PHE A 70 1.24 11.91 8.67
CA PHE A 70 2.31 10.91 8.68
C PHE A 70 1.80 9.49 8.91
N ALA A 71 0.86 9.30 9.85
CA ALA A 71 0.26 7.99 10.11
C ALA A 71 -0.53 7.48 8.90
N ASN A 72 -1.28 8.36 8.23
CA ASN A 72 -2.00 8.01 7.01
C ASN A 72 -1.03 7.66 5.88
N TYR A 73 0.04 8.44 5.68
CA TYR A 73 1.06 8.14 4.68
C TYR A 73 1.72 6.77 4.90
N GLN A 74 2.09 6.45 6.14
CA GLN A 74 2.67 5.15 6.50
C GLN A 74 1.72 3.99 6.23
N THR A 75 0.44 4.17 6.55
CA THR A 75 -0.59 3.18 6.26
C THR A 75 -0.75 3.04 4.74
N PHE A 76 -0.75 4.16 4.02
CA PHE A 76 -0.93 4.22 2.58
C PHE A 76 0.18 3.50 1.80
N GLU A 77 1.43 3.64 2.23
CA GLU A 77 2.55 2.90 1.64
C GLU A 77 2.60 1.45 2.13
N GLY A 78 2.28 1.20 3.41
CA GLY A 78 2.33 -0.14 4.00
C GLY A 78 1.35 -1.13 3.36
N VAL A 79 0.20 -0.66 2.84
CA VAL A 79 -0.78 -1.52 2.15
C VAL A 79 -0.36 -1.99 0.76
N HIS A 80 0.79 -1.53 0.25
CA HIS A 80 1.36 -2.01 -1.02
C HIS A 80 2.14 -3.32 -0.88
N ALA A 81 2.59 -3.62 0.34
CA ALA A 81 3.38 -4.81 0.63
C ALA A 81 2.58 -6.11 0.47
N VAL A 82 3.25 -7.17 0.02
CA VAL A 82 2.65 -8.51 -0.14
C VAL A 82 2.08 -9.00 1.18
N GLU A 83 2.79 -8.75 2.28
CA GLU A 83 2.40 -9.11 3.65
C GLU A 83 1.06 -8.48 4.05
N SER A 84 0.73 -7.31 3.50
CA SER A 84 -0.56 -6.67 3.76
C SER A 84 -1.70 -7.37 3.01
N CYS A 85 -1.44 -7.85 1.79
CA CYS A 85 -2.42 -8.58 0.98
C CYS A 85 -2.66 -9.99 1.54
N GLU A 86 -1.62 -10.72 1.93
CA GLU A 86 -1.70 -12.12 2.37
C GLU A 86 -2.31 -12.31 3.77
N ARG A 87 -2.48 -11.23 4.54
CA ARG A 87 -3.17 -11.25 5.85
C ARG A 87 -4.63 -11.66 5.76
N CYS A 88 -5.28 -11.43 4.62
CA CYS A 88 -6.62 -11.97 4.36
C CYS A 88 -6.47 -13.43 3.92
N HIS A 89 -7.12 -14.37 4.61
CA HIS A 89 -6.94 -15.81 4.30
C HIS A 89 -7.27 -16.14 2.84
N VAL A 90 -8.30 -15.50 2.27
CA VAL A 90 -8.70 -15.67 0.85
C VAL A 90 -7.62 -15.27 -0.17
N MET A 91 -6.60 -14.51 0.25
CA MET A 91 -5.48 -14.10 -0.58
C MET A 91 -4.28 -15.04 -0.49
N ARG A 92 -4.21 -15.91 0.53
CA ARG A 92 -3.09 -16.84 0.73
C ARG A 92 -2.80 -17.70 -0.49
N PRO A 93 -3.77 -18.31 -1.20
CA PRO A 93 -3.48 -19.12 -2.37
C PRO A 93 -2.68 -18.40 -3.47
N MET A 94 -2.87 -17.09 -3.61
CA MET A 94 -2.12 -16.28 -4.58
C MET A 94 -0.72 -15.92 -4.07
N ALA A 95 -0.58 -15.63 -2.77
CA ALA A 95 0.71 -15.29 -2.16
C ALA A 95 1.62 -16.52 -2.03
N THR A 96 1.08 -17.66 -1.60
CA THR A 96 1.79 -18.94 -1.49
C THR A 96 2.28 -19.40 -2.86
N ASP A 97 1.41 -19.41 -3.89
CA ASP A 97 1.81 -19.74 -5.26
C ASP A 97 2.89 -18.80 -5.80
N MET A 98 2.81 -17.50 -5.50
CA MET A 98 3.83 -16.55 -5.92
C MET A 98 5.20 -16.85 -5.28
N ARG A 99 5.22 -17.36 -4.04
CA ARG A 99 6.45 -17.71 -3.31
C ARG A 99 6.93 -19.14 -3.61
N ASP A 100 6.10 -19.98 -4.22
CA ASP A 100 6.40 -21.37 -4.57
C ASP A 100 7.50 -21.45 -5.66
N PRO A 101 8.69 -22.03 -5.37
CA PRO A 101 9.79 -22.11 -6.32
C PRO A 101 9.48 -23.02 -7.51
N GLU A 102 8.56 -23.98 -7.38
CA GLU A 102 8.18 -24.92 -8.44
C GLU A 102 7.01 -24.39 -9.28
N SER A 103 6.32 -23.35 -8.80
CA SER A 103 5.22 -22.77 -9.55
C SER A 103 5.68 -22.13 -10.88
N THR A 104 4.87 -22.39 -11.91
CA THR A 104 5.06 -21.87 -13.26
C THR A 104 4.14 -20.68 -13.56
N THR A 105 3.37 -20.20 -12.58
CA THR A 105 2.49 -19.03 -12.78
C THR A 105 3.31 -17.77 -13.07
N LEU A 106 2.67 -16.78 -13.69
CA LEU A 106 3.35 -15.53 -14.01
C LEU A 106 3.85 -14.83 -12.75
N ALA A 107 3.04 -14.82 -11.68
CA ALA A 107 3.42 -14.22 -10.40
C ALA A 107 4.66 -14.91 -9.80
N ALA A 108 4.68 -16.25 -9.75
CA ALA A 108 5.81 -17.02 -9.26
C ALA A 108 7.10 -16.73 -10.05
N ARG A 109 7.00 -16.67 -11.39
CA ARG A 109 8.14 -16.33 -12.25
C ARG A 109 8.66 -14.91 -12.01
N HIS A 110 7.79 -13.93 -11.80
CA HIS A 110 8.22 -12.55 -11.50
C HIS A 110 8.88 -12.45 -10.14
N PHE A 111 8.35 -13.17 -9.15
CA PHE A 111 8.87 -13.20 -7.79
C PHE A 111 10.23 -13.91 -7.73
N ARG A 112 10.30 -15.16 -8.20
CA ARG A 112 11.53 -16.00 -8.18
C ARG A 112 12.71 -15.36 -8.89
N ASN A 113 12.46 -14.63 -9.99
CA ASN A 113 13.53 -13.95 -10.74
C ASN A 113 13.83 -12.54 -10.23
N GLY A 114 13.12 -12.04 -9.21
CA GLY A 114 13.32 -10.70 -8.67
C GLY A 114 13.06 -9.57 -9.68
N TRP A 115 12.23 -9.81 -10.71
CA TRP A 115 11.94 -8.80 -11.73
C TRP A 115 11.13 -7.63 -11.21
N ILE A 116 10.40 -7.85 -10.12
CA ILE A 116 9.69 -6.81 -9.37
C ILE A 116 10.31 -6.76 -7.96
N PRO A 117 11.11 -5.73 -7.65
CA PRO A 117 11.93 -5.72 -6.43
C PRO A 117 11.12 -5.51 -5.14
N LYS A 118 9.96 -4.85 -5.23
CA LYS A 118 9.09 -4.55 -4.07
C LYS A 118 7.65 -4.40 -4.51
N ASP A 119 6.73 -4.50 -3.54
CA ASP A 119 5.31 -4.25 -3.72
C ASP A 119 4.71 -5.13 -4.84
N GLN A 120 5.11 -6.40 -4.90
CA GLN A 120 4.95 -7.27 -6.07
C GLN A 120 3.49 -7.42 -6.51
N CYS A 121 2.57 -7.60 -5.56
CA CYS A 121 1.13 -7.61 -5.84
C CYS A 121 0.68 -6.25 -6.41
N TYR A 122 1.09 -5.16 -5.77
CA TYR A 122 0.65 -3.81 -6.09
C TYR A 122 1.12 -3.35 -7.48
N GLN A 123 2.35 -3.71 -7.90
CA GLN A 123 2.87 -3.33 -9.23
C GLN A 123 2.06 -3.91 -10.39
N CYS A 124 1.34 -5.02 -10.17
CA CYS A 124 0.45 -5.61 -11.16
C CYS A 124 -1.02 -5.21 -10.94
N HIS A 125 -1.43 -4.98 -9.69
CA HIS A 125 -2.83 -4.75 -9.32
C HIS A 125 -3.22 -3.28 -9.13
N SER A 126 -2.29 -2.34 -9.30
CA SER A 126 -2.56 -0.91 -9.37
C SER A 126 -2.27 -0.39 -10.76
N ASP A 127 -3.23 0.34 -11.32
CA ASP A 127 -3.03 1.02 -12.60
C ASP A 127 -2.07 2.22 -12.44
N TYR A 128 -1.52 2.71 -13.55
CA TYR A 128 -0.53 3.78 -13.51
C TYR A 128 -1.09 5.13 -13.03
N GLY A 129 -0.24 5.84 -12.29
CA GLY A 129 -0.46 7.21 -11.86
C GLY A 129 -1.40 7.33 -10.65
N LEU A 130 -1.59 8.57 -10.20
CA LEU A 130 -2.35 8.88 -8.98
C LEU A 130 -3.79 8.34 -9.02
N ALA A 131 -4.44 8.39 -10.19
CA ALA A 131 -5.80 7.88 -10.35
C ALA A 131 -5.87 6.35 -10.19
N GLY A 132 -4.91 5.63 -10.75
CA GLY A 132 -4.80 4.18 -10.59
C GLY A 132 -4.53 3.78 -9.13
N ASP A 133 -3.62 4.49 -8.47
CA ASP A 133 -3.34 4.27 -7.04
C ASP A 133 -4.56 4.51 -6.14
N ILE A 134 -5.33 5.57 -6.41
CA ILE A 134 -6.58 5.84 -5.69
C ILE A 134 -7.61 4.74 -5.97
N ALA A 135 -7.78 4.34 -7.23
CA ALA A 135 -8.72 3.29 -7.61
C ALA A 135 -8.39 1.94 -6.95
N ALA A 136 -7.11 1.54 -6.95
CA ALA A 136 -6.62 0.33 -6.30
C ALA A 136 -6.93 0.34 -4.79
N LYS A 137 -6.82 1.50 -4.14
CA LYS A 137 -7.11 1.63 -2.71
C LYS A 137 -8.59 1.61 -2.39
N MET A 138 -9.41 2.25 -3.22
CA MET A 138 -10.87 2.13 -3.12
C MET A 138 -11.33 0.68 -3.28
N GLU A 139 -10.67 -0.06 -4.17
CA GLU A 139 -10.91 -1.50 -4.32
C GLU A 139 -10.44 -2.30 -3.09
N GLY A 140 -9.31 -1.93 -2.48
CA GLY A 140 -8.87 -2.46 -1.20
C GLY A 140 -9.90 -2.26 -0.08
N TYR A 141 -10.50 -1.06 0.03
CA TYR A 141 -11.59 -0.81 0.98
C TYR A 141 -12.84 -1.65 0.70
N ARG A 142 -13.18 -1.85 -0.58
CA ARG A 142 -14.28 -2.74 -0.98
C ARG A 142 -14.00 -4.18 -0.53
N HIS A 143 -12.78 -4.66 -0.69
CA HIS A 143 -12.36 -5.99 -0.22
C HIS A 143 -12.45 -6.11 1.29
N LEU A 144 -11.97 -5.11 2.03
CA LEU A 144 -12.08 -5.07 3.48
C LEU A 144 -13.54 -5.15 3.93
N ALA A 145 -14.42 -4.32 3.37
CA ALA A 145 -15.84 -4.31 3.69
C ALA A 145 -16.51 -5.66 3.38
N ARG A 146 -16.20 -6.28 2.24
CA ARG A 146 -16.71 -7.61 1.86
C ARG A 146 -16.24 -8.68 2.84
N TYR A 147 -14.95 -8.65 3.18
CA TYR A 147 -14.33 -9.61 4.08
C TYR A 147 -14.91 -9.52 5.50
N THR A 148 -15.02 -8.31 6.07
CA THR A 148 -15.53 -8.10 7.43
C THR A 148 -17.02 -8.38 7.56
N THR A 149 -17.79 -8.22 6.48
CA THR A 149 -19.22 -8.56 6.45
C THR A 149 -19.51 -9.98 5.97
N SER A 150 -18.48 -10.76 5.62
CA SER A 150 -18.62 -12.11 5.05
C SER A 150 -19.53 -12.16 3.82
N THR A 151 -19.55 -11.10 3.00
CA THR A 151 -20.39 -10.98 1.79
C THR A 151 -19.61 -11.28 0.50
N TYR A 152 -18.59 -12.14 0.60
CA TYR A 152 -17.81 -12.64 -0.54
C TYR A 152 -18.05 -14.14 -0.75
N GLU A 153 -17.70 -14.63 -1.93
CA GLU A 153 -17.79 -16.04 -2.29
C GLU A 153 -16.40 -16.55 -2.69
N GLU A 154 -16.05 -17.73 -2.22
CA GLU A 154 -14.86 -18.46 -2.65
C GLU A 154 -15.20 -19.44 -3.80
N PRO A 155 -14.28 -19.62 -4.77
CA PRO A 155 -13.00 -18.92 -4.94
C PRO A 155 -13.21 -17.47 -5.42
N ILE A 156 -12.50 -16.51 -4.80
CA ILE A 156 -12.64 -15.08 -5.14
C ILE A 156 -12.36 -14.81 -6.62
N LYS A 157 -13.07 -13.85 -7.23
CA LYS A 157 -12.96 -13.54 -8.67
C LYS A 157 -12.45 -12.13 -8.85
N PHE A 158 -11.43 -11.96 -9.68
CA PHE A 158 -11.03 -10.62 -10.14
C PHE A 158 -12.20 -9.98 -10.89
N LYS A 159 -12.55 -8.75 -10.49
CA LYS A 159 -13.63 -7.97 -11.09
C LYS A 159 -13.01 -6.81 -11.87
N GLY A 160 -13.10 -6.85 -13.20
CA GLY A 160 -12.59 -5.80 -14.07
C GLY A 160 -11.79 -6.35 -15.23
N ARG A 161 -11.01 -5.47 -15.87
CA ARG A 161 -10.04 -5.81 -16.91
C ARG A 161 -8.64 -5.53 -16.38
N PHE A 162 -7.70 -6.38 -16.73
CA PHE A 162 -6.30 -6.17 -16.41
C PHE A 162 -5.70 -5.31 -17.53
N HIS A 163 -5.31 -4.06 -17.20
CA HIS A 163 -4.75 -3.14 -18.17
C HIS A 163 -3.35 -3.57 -18.56
N ASN A 164 -3.07 -3.63 -19.88
CA ASN A 164 -1.75 -4.04 -20.36
C ASN A 164 -0.65 -3.03 -20.01
N ASP A 165 -1.02 -1.77 -19.70
CA ASP A 165 -0.09 -0.75 -19.22
C ASP A 165 0.70 -1.21 -17.98
N ASN A 166 0.09 -2.04 -17.13
CA ASN A 166 0.74 -2.60 -15.95
C ASN A 166 1.89 -3.56 -16.34
N CYS A 167 1.76 -4.25 -17.48
CA CYS A 167 2.84 -5.05 -18.06
C CYS A 167 3.86 -4.16 -18.79
N LEU A 168 3.36 -3.24 -19.62
CA LEU A 168 4.16 -2.42 -20.52
C LEU A 168 5.09 -1.46 -19.77
N LYS A 169 4.79 -1.10 -18.52
CA LYS A 169 5.69 -0.36 -17.64
C LYS A 169 7.10 -0.94 -17.57
N CYS A 170 7.21 -2.27 -17.55
CA CYS A 170 8.51 -2.96 -17.46
C CYS A 170 8.90 -3.63 -18.77
N HIS A 171 7.93 -3.93 -19.65
CA HIS A 171 8.19 -4.65 -20.89
C HIS A 171 8.43 -3.74 -22.10
N SER A 172 7.69 -2.62 -22.21
CA SER A 172 7.74 -1.75 -23.38
C SER A 172 9.14 -1.17 -23.59
N GLY A 173 9.60 -1.14 -24.84
CA GLY A 173 10.92 -0.62 -25.20
C GLY A 173 12.10 -1.51 -24.79
N THR A 174 11.87 -2.65 -24.14
CA THR A 174 12.96 -3.61 -23.86
C THR A 174 13.33 -4.40 -25.10
N PRO A 175 14.62 -4.75 -25.33
CA PRO A 175 15.02 -5.55 -26.49
C PRO A 175 14.29 -6.89 -26.61
N LYS A 176 13.98 -7.53 -25.47
CA LYS A 176 13.24 -8.79 -25.42
C LYS A 176 11.78 -8.65 -25.83
N PHE A 177 11.16 -7.51 -25.55
CA PHE A 177 9.79 -7.24 -25.96
C PHE A 177 9.73 -6.88 -27.44
N GLU A 178 10.64 -6.01 -27.89
CA GLU A 178 10.68 -5.50 -29.26
C GLU A 178 11.05 -6.56 -30.29
N SER A 179 11.88 -7.55 -29.92
CA SER A 179 12.31 -8.61 -30.83
C SER A 179 11.23 -9.65 -31.17
N VAL A 180 10.09 -9.64 -30.45
CA VAL A 180 9.02 -10.62 -30.66
C VAL A 180 8.02 -10.10 -31.69
N GLN A 181 8.05 -10.69 -32.89
CA GLN A 181 7.21 -10.28 -34.03
C GLN A 181 5.72 -10.24 -33.70
N SER A 182 5.21 -11.17 -32.89
CA SER A 182 3.78 -11.19 -32.53
C SER A 182 3.36 -9.96 -31.72
N HIS A 183 4.25 -9.38 -30.89
CA HIS A 183 3.97 -8.12 -30.20
C HIS A 183 3.82 -6.97 -31.20
N GLN A 184 4.65 -6.94 -32.25
CA GLN A 184 4.59 -5.92 -33.30
C GLN A 184 3.28 -6.01 -34.09
N THR A 185 2.89 -7.24 -34.48
CA THR A 185 1.67 -7.49 -35.26
C THR A 185 0.39 -7.07 -34.52
N VAL A 186 0.36 -7.21 -33.19
CA VAL A 186 -0.82 -6.89 -32.38
C VAL A 186 -0.64 -5.63 -31.52
N ARG A 187 0.39 -4.80 -31.77
CA ARG A 187 0.77 -3.67 -30.91
C ARG A 187 -0.40 -2.76 -30.55
N ALA A 188 -1.16 -2.31 -31.54
CA ALA A 188 -2.31 -1.43 -31.31
C ALA A 188 -3.35 -2.07 -30.35
N ARG A 189 -3.57 -3.38 -30.48
CA ARG A 189 -4.49 -4.14 -29.61
C ARG A 189 -3.96 -4.34 -28.21
N LEU A 190 -2.63 -4.38 -28.06
CA LEU A 190 -1.97 -4.44 -26.75
C LEU A 190 -2.06 -3.07 -26.06
N GLU A 191 -1.79 -1.97 -26.76
CA GLU A 191 -1.84 -0.60 -26.23
C GLU A 191 -3.27 -0.22 -25.78
N GLU A 192 -4.29 -0.57 -26.56
CA GLU A 192 -5.70 -0.32 -26.17
C GLU A 192 -6.25 -1.34 -25.15
N SER A 193 -5.44 -2.31 -24.72
CA SER A 193 -5.85 -3.42 -23.85
C SER A 193 -7.05 -4.25 -24.37
N SER A 194 -7.28 -4.29 -25.69
CA SER A 194 -8.32 -5.15 -26.30
C SER A 194 -7.86 -6.61 -26.44
N LEU A 195 -6.55 -6.84 -26.49
CA LEU A 195 -5.92 -8.15 -26.41
C LEU A 195 -5.03 -8.20 -25.17
N SER A 196 -5.40 -9.00 -24.16
CA SER A 196 -4.61 -9.09 -22.93
C SER A 196 -3.29 -9.83 -23.14
N CYS A 197 -2.22 -9.37 -22.49
CA CYS A 197 -0.95 -10.11 -22.43
C CYS A 197 -1.13 -11.53 -21.90
N LEU A 198 -2.07 -11.74 -20.96
CA LEU A 198 -2.35 -13.04 -20.33
C LEU A 198 -2.96 -14.07 -21.29
N ASN A 199 -3.44 -13.64 -22.47
CA ASN A 199 -3.92 -14.57 -23.50
C ASN A 199 -2.78 -15.42 -24.09
N CYS A 200 -1.53 -14.94 -24.00
CA CYS A 200 -0.35 -15.63 -24.52
C CYS A 200 0.68 -15.96 -23.44
N HIS A 201 0.84 -15.11 -22.42
CA HIS A 201 1.88 -15.24 -21.39
C HIS A 201 1.49 -16.12 -20.19
N GLY A 202 0.37 -16.85 -20.30
CA GLY A 202 -0.09 -17.80 -19.29
C GLY A 202 -0.88 -17.15 -18.15
N ARG A 203 -1.18 -17.94 -17.12
CA ARG A 203 -2.00 -17.51 -15.98
C ARG A 203 -1.17 -16.76 -14.96
N ALA A 204 -1.75 -15.70 -14.40
CA ALA A 204 -1.12 -14.93 -13.34
C ALA A 204 -0.99 -15.71 -12.01
N HIS A 205 -1.98 -16.55 -11.71
CA HIS A 205 -2.17 -17.25 -10.43
C HIS A 205 -2.79 -18.64 -10.66
N PRO A 206 -2.89 -19.48 -9.61
CA PRO A 206 -3.50 -20.79 -9.70
C PRO A 206 -4.92 -20.74 -10.22
N THR A 207 -5.37 -21.89 -10.73
CA THR A 207 -6.70 -21.98 -11.31
C THR A 207 -7.78 -21.83 -10.25
N ARG A 208 -8.96 -21.31 -10.61
CA ARG A 208 -10.07 -21.21 -9.64
C ARG A 208 -10.36 -22.57 -9.00
N ALA A 209 -10.32 -23.65 -9.78
CA ALA A 209 -10.52 -25.01 -9.31
C ALA A 209 -9.49 -25.40 -8.24
N ALA A 210 -8.19 -25.12 -8.48
CA ALA A 210 -7.10 -25.47 -7.57
C ALA A 210 -7.13 -24.71 -6.23
N ARG A 211 -7.80 -23.55 -6.16
CA ARG A 211 -7.96 -22.76 -4.92
C ARG A 211 -9.41 -22.69 -4.47
N THR A 212 -10.19 -23.71 -4.81
CA THR A 212 -11.54 -23.88 -4.25
C THR A 212 -11.39 -24.68 -2.96
N PRO A 213 -12.01 -24.28 -1.84
CA PRO A 213 -12.00 -25.07 -0.61
C PRO A 213 -12.37 -26.53 -0.90
N GLY A 214 -11.51 -27.46 -0.48
CA GLY A 214 -11.67 -28.90 -0.71
C GLY A 214 -11.12 -29.44 -2.04
N SER A 215 -10.43 -28.65 -2.86
CA SER A 215 -9.66 -29.18 -3.99
C SER A 215 -8.33 -29.76 -3.52
N ASP A 216 -7.76 -30.71 -4.29
CA ASP A 216 -6.49 -31.38 -3.97
C ASP A 216 -5.32 -30.42 -3.69
N ASP A 217 -5.30 -29.25 -4.34
CA ASP A 217 -4.27 -28.23 -4.18
C ASP A 217 -4.54 -27.21 -3.06
N TYR A 218 -5.71 -27.26 -2.40
CA TYR A 218 -6.16 -26.18 -1.53
C TYR A 218 -5.28 -26.02 -0.29
N ASP A 219 -5.03 -27.11 0.44
CA ASP A 219 -4.29 -27.09 1.71
C ASP A 219 -2.83 -26.61 1.48
N ARG A 220 -2.19 -27.13 0.42
CA ARG A 220 -0.90 -26.66 -0.07
C ARG A 220 -0.89 -25.16 -0.34
N LEU A 221 -1.89 -24.66 -1.07
CA LEU A 221 -1.99 -23.24 -1.41
C LEU A 221 -2.34 -22.36 -0.21
N MET A 222 -3.00 -22.92 0.81
CA MET A 222 -3.26 -22.23 2.07
C MET A 222 -2.04 -22.17 2.99
N GLY A 223 -0.99 -22.94 2.69
CA GLY A 223 0.22 -23.06 3.49
C GLY A 223 0.01 -23.92 4.73
N GLU A 224 -0.86 -24.93 4.64
CA GLU A 224 -1.24 -25.81 5.75
C GLU A 224 -0.51 -27.17 5.72
N ASP A 225 0.27 -27.44 4.67
CA ASP A 225 1.10 -28.64 4.50
C ASP A 225 2.52 -28.54 5.13
N GLU A 226 2.80 -27.48 5.90
CA GLU A 226 4.08 -27.26 6.61
C GLU A 226 4.02 -27.56 8.11
#